data_AF-A0A927R583-F1
#
_entry.id   AF-A0A927R583-F1
#
_cell.length_a   1.000
_cell.length_b   1.000
_cell.length_c   1.000
_cell.angle_alpha   90.00
_cell.angle_beta   90.00
_cell.angle_gamma   90.00
#
_symmetry.space_group_name_H-M   'P 1'
#
loop_
_entity.id
_entity.type
_entity.pdbx_description
1 polymer ?
#
loop_
_entity_poly.entity_id
_entity_poly.type
_entity_poly.pdbx_seq_one_letter_code
_entity_poly.pdbx_strand_id
1 'polypeptide(L)'
;MSYEQKLMQMKKLLKKTDAKVVVEPKKETTLPLPPSYEKEWLAAGLTKELNSHGIFYQRIVNYDMDYMHGNVSLSGLKSTLEDWRKSGENHPLAPDSSQRLLFFDTETTGLKGAGTLIFLMGFIEQTDSSFKLTQYILPGPDHEVAFLYASGLWERPSTLVTYNGKSFDIPQVETRWTMNREMLPPLLKHTQIDLLHGSRRIWKGEIAAFRLPLIEEKKLGFLREGDIPGHMAPIIYQDAVKNGRPELLMKVLLHNEWDILSLVALYIRSTDLLLKTDYPESAITQTNIGKWFADLKSYDRSKLILESSIAEFGLHHPVTHFHLAFILKREKNYIDSLSSFTIAATGLDGRERIIALEELAKLYEHKVKELEKALESTKEAKRHLREESRLTEHFRKRLSDNFLRREIRIRRKLFPGEAHEPTKKLV
;
A
#
# COMPACT_ATOMS: atom_id res chain seq x y z
N MET A 1 -41.10 5.53 -43.74
CA MET A 1 -39.96 6.38 -44.16
C MET A 1 -38.67 5.67 -43.82
N SER A 2 -37.77 5.52 -44.80
CA SER A 2 -36.50 4.80 -44.67
C SER A 2 -35.58 5.51 -43.66
N TYR A 3 -34.78 4.75 -42.91
CA TYR A 3 -33.77 5.26 -41.97
C TYR A 3 -32.81 6.28 -42.62
N GLU A 4 -32.54 6.12 -43.91
CA GLU A 4 -31.73 7.06 -44.71
C GLU A 4 -32.40 8.42 -44.90
N GLN A 5 -33.73 8.48 -44.99
CA GLN A 5 -34.46 9.75 -45.11
C GLN A 5 -34.41 10.55 -43.80
N LYS A 6 -34.46 9.87 -42.64
CA LYS A 6 -34.24 10.50 -41.33
C LYS A 6 -32.80 11.03 -41.19
N LEU A 7 -31.81 10.26 -41.62
CA LEU A 7 -30.40 10.69 -41.64
C LEU A 7 -30.16 11.90 -42.54
N MET A 8 -30.78 11.96 -43.73
CA MET A 8 -30.69 13.12 -44.63
C MET A 8 -31.39 14.37 -44.07
N GLN A 9 -32.51 14.22 -43.35
CA GLN A 9 -33.15 15.34 -42.65
C GLN A 9 -32.27 15.89 -41.52
N MET A 10 -31.60 15.02 -40.74
CA MET A 10 -30.66 15.45 -39.70
C MET A 10 -29.42 16.13 -40.29
N LYS A 11 -28.95 15.70 -41.47
CA LYS A 11 -27.84 16.36 -42.19
C LYS A 11 -28.18 17.79 -42.65
N LYS A 12 -29.46 18.09 -42.91
CA LYS A 12 -29.92 19.45 -43.25
C LYS A 12 -29.95 20.40 -42.05
N LEU A 13 -30.05 19.88 -40.82
CA LEU A 13 -29.95 20.65 -39.57
C LEU A 13 -28.49 20.97 -39.18
N LEU A 14 -27.51 20.31 -39.82
CA LEU A 14 -26.07 20.50 -39.61
C LEU A 14 -25.46 21.58 -40.54
N LYS A 15 -26.26 22.30 -41.34
CA LYS A 15 -25.78 23.46 -42.07
C LYS A 15 -25.48 24.57 -41.07
N LYS A 16 -24.17 24.84 -40.89
CA LYS A 16 -23.59 25.98 -40.17
C LYS A 16 -24.44 27.24 -40.39
N THR A 17 -25.27 27.56 -39.42
CA THR A 17 -25.51 28.94 -39.05
C THR A 17 -24.22 29.44 -38.42
N ASP A 18 -23.63 30.47 -39.01
CA ASP A 18 -22.59 31.25 -38.34
C ASP A 18 -23.22 31.84 -37.07
N ALA A 19 -23.13 31.08 -35.98
CA ALA A 19 -23.43 31.58 -34.66
C ALA A 19 -22.42 32.70 -34.43
N LYS A 20 -22.90 33.95 -34.49
CA LYS A 20 -22.17 35.07 -33.90
C LYS A 20 -21.72 34.59 -32.52
N VAL A 21 -20.40 34.51 -32.34
CA VAL A 21 -19.81 34.35 -31.02
C VAL A 21 -20.28 35.57 -30.24
N VAL A 22 -21.39 35.42 -29.52
CA VAL A 22 -21.68 36.29 -28.39
C VAL A 22 -20.54 35.98 -27.46
N VAL A 23 -19.53 36.84 -27.48
CA VAL A 23 -18.57 36.93 -26.40
C VAL A 23 -19.43 37.30 -25.21
N GLU A 24 -19.88 36.29 -24.46
CA GLU A 24 -20.39 36.54 -23.13
C GLU A 24 -19.32 37.38 -22.44
N PRO A 25 -19.66 38.55 -21.89
CA PRO A 25 -18.70 39.31 -21.13
C PRO A 25 -18.12 38.33 -20.11
N LYS A 26 -16.79 38.17 -20.09
CA LYS A 26 -16.09 37.44 -19.03
C LYS A 26 -16.73 37.91 -17.74
N LYS A 27 -17.51 37.05 -17.07
CA LYS A 27 -18.05 37.36 -15.75
C LYS A 27 -16.84 37.81 -14.94
N GLU A 28 -16.80 39.08 -14.58
CA GLU A 28 -15.87 39.57 -13.57
C GLU A 28 -16.08 38.65 -12.39
N THR A 29 -15.14 37.74 -12.20
CA THR A 29 -15.22 36.71 -11.18
C THR A 29 -14.85 37.46 -9.92
N THR A 30 -15.83 38.09 -9.29
CA THR A 30 -15.62 38.74 -8.00
C THR A 30 -15.15 37.67 -7.05
N LEU A 31 -13.92 37.79 -6.57
CA LEU A 31 -13.34 36.85 -5.63
C LEU A 31 -14.30 36.67 -4.44
N PRO A 32 -14.50 35.44 -3.95
CA PRO A 32 -15.45 35.21 -2.88
C PRO A 32 -15.05 35.99 -1.63
N LEU A 33 -16.04 36.60 -0.98
CA LEU A 33 -15.85 37.39 0.23
C LEU A 33 -15.34 36.52 1.38
N PRO A 34 -14.61 37.09 2.36
CA PRO A 34 -14.25 36.37 3.57
C PRO A 34 -15.49 35.86 4.32
N PRO A 35 -15.41 34.67 4.95
CA PRO A 35 -16.52 34.15 5.74
C PRO A 35 -16.80 34.98 6.99
N SER A 36 -18.05 34.94 7.47
CA SER A 36 -18.48 35.71 8.66
C SER A 36 -17.76 35.32 9.95
N TYR A 37 -17.21 34.10 10.01
CA TYR A 37 -16.50 33.52 11.16
C TYR A 37 -14.97 33.61 11.07
N GLU A 38 -14.45 34.43 10.15
CA GLU A 38 -13.02 34.62 9.94
C GLU A 38 -12.28 34.99 11.24
N LYS A 39 -12.87 35.87 12.06
CA LYS A 39 -12.23 36.37 13.28
C LYS A 39 -11.95 35.26 14.27
N GLU A 40 -12.89 34.34 14.44
CA GLU A 40 -12.81 33.19 15.34
C GLU A 40 -11.71 32.22 14.88
N TRP A 41 -11.64 31.95 13.57
CA TRP A 41 -10.62 31.08 12.98
C TRP A 41 -9.21 31.67 13.12
N LEU A 42 -9.06 32.98 12.88
CA LEU A 42 -7.79 33.68 13.10
C LEU A 42 -7.38 33.67 14.58
N ALA A 43 -8.33 33.91 15.49
CA ALA A 43 -8.10 33.87 16.93
C ALA A 43 -7.68 32.47 17.43
N ALA A 44 -8.12 31.40 16.76
CA ALA A 44 -7.72 30.02 17.03
C ALA A 44 -6.32 29.65 16.49
N GLY A 45 -5.65 30.56 15.78
CA GLY A 45 -4.28 30.37 15.29
C GLY A 45 -4.18 29.93 13.83
N LEU A 46 -5.27 29.99 13.06
CA LEU A 46 -5.20 29.84 11.60
C LEU A 46 -4.72 31.15 10.97
N THR A 47 -3.99 31.06 9.86
CA THR A 47 -3.63 32.22 9.05
C THR A 47 -4.47 32.24 7.78
N LYS A 48 -4.93 33.43 7.40
CA LYS A 48 -5.62 33.65 6.14
C LYS A 48 -4.62 33.90 5.03
N GLU A 49 -4.85 33.26 3.90
CA GLU A 49 -4.09 33.47 2.67
C GLU A 49 -5.03 33.83 1.51
N LEU A 50 -4.46 34.50 0.51
CA LEU A 50 -5.17 34.90 -0.70
C LEU A 50 -4.34 34.52 -1.92
N ASN A 51 -4.97 33.88 -2.90
CA ASN A 51 -4.39 33.66 -4.22
C ASN A 51 -5.31 34.21 -5.32
N SER A 52 -4.95 33.99 -6.59
CA SER A 52 -5.70 34.47 -7.76
C SER A 52 -7.12 33.91 -7.86
N HIS A 53 -7.48 32.89 -7.08
CA HIS A 53 -8.77 32.22 -7.12
C HIS A 53 -9.62 32.47 -5.88
N GLY A 54 -9.08 33.11 -4.83
CA GLY A 54 -9.80 33.46 -3.62
C GLY A 54 -9.04 33.17 -2.35
N ILE A 55 -9.80 33.02 -1.26
CA ILE A 55 -9.30 32.88 0.11
C ILE A 55 -9.21 31.42 0.51
N PHE A 56 -8.18 31.05 1.26
CA PHE A 56 -8.10 29.80 2.01
C PHE A 56 -7.44 30.09 3.38
N TYR A 57 -7.54 29.14 4.29
CA TYR A 57 -6.85 29.23 5.58
C TYR A 57 -5.75 28.19 5.65
N GLN A 58 -4.71 28.47 6.42
CA GLN A 58 -3.65 27.52 6.66
C GLN A 58 -3.20 27.50 8.11
N ARG A 59 -2.61 26.38 8.51
CA ARG A 59 -1.85 26.22 9.74
C ARG A 59 -0.50 25.61 9.39
N ILE A 60 0.57 26.22 9.89
CA ILE A 60 1.93 25.74 9.71
C ILE A 60 2.49 25.39 11.07
N VAL A 61 3.04 24.18 11.20
CA VAL A 61 3.75 23.71 12.38
C VAL A 61 5.13 23.27 11.92
N ASN A 62 6.17 23.74 12.60
CA ASN A 62 7.55 23.30 12.35
C ASN A 62 7.98 22.36 13.47
N TYR A 63 8.55 21.24 13.08
CA TYR A 63 9.09 20.24 13.97
C TYR A 63 10.61 20.19 13.82
N ASP A 64 11.32 20.11 14.93
CA ASP A 64 12.76 19.90 14.90
C ASP A 64 13.10 18.56 14.22
N MET A 65 14.31 18.47 13.67
CA MET A 65 14.75 17.28 12.96
C MET A 65 14.72 16.03 13.84
N ASP A 66 15.01 16.15 15.13
CA ASP A 66 15.03 15.08 16.12
C ASP A 66 13.68 14.89 16.85
N TYR A 67 12.60 15.50 16.35
CA TYR A 67 11.27 15.25 16.88
C TYR A 67 10.95 13.75 16.90
N MET A 68 10.46 13.29 18.04
CA MET A 68 10.09 11.90 18.28
C MET A 68 8.59 11.74 18.11
N HIS A 69 8.18 10.87 17.18
CA HIS A 69 6.80 10.44 17.03
C HIS A 69 6.67 8.98 17.45
N GLY A 70 6.14 8.77 18.66
CA GLY A 70 6.30 7.49 19.37
C GLY A 70 7.79 7.23 19.61
N ASN A 71 8.27 6.07 19.16
CA ASN A 71 9.64 5.61 19.32
C ASN A 71 10.53 5.90 18.10
N VAL A 72 10.06 6.70 17.14
CA VAL A 72 10.78 6.99 15.89
C VAL A 72 11.13 8.47 15.80
N SER A 73 12.43 8.76 15.63
CA SER A 73 12.91 10.11 15.30
C SER A 73 12.69 10.41 13.83
N LEU A 74 12.14 11.59 13.52
CA LEU A 74 11.96 12.02 12.13
C LEU A 74 13.31 12.23 11.41
N SER A 75 14.40 12.46 12.15
CA SER A 75 15.76 12.59 11.60
C SER A 75 16.20 11.38 10.78
N GLY A 76 15.60 10.22 11.06
CA GLY A 76 15.83 8.97 10.33
C GLY A 76 15.49 9.06 8.84
N LEU A 77 14.60 9.97 8.43
CA LEU A 77 14.17 10.08 7.03
C LEU A 77 15.34 10.28 6.07
N LYS A 78 16.32 11.13 6.44
CA LYS A 78 17.49 11.38 5.58
C LYS A 78 18.29 10.09 5.35
N SER A 79 18.53 9.30 6.40
CA SER A 79 19.20 8.01 6.26
C SER A 79 18.38 7.00 5.47
N THR A 80 17.07 6.94 5.71
CA THR A 80 16.12 6.09 4.99
C THR A 80 16.16 6.33 3.47
N LEU A 81 16.20 7.59 3.04
CA LEU A 81 16.29 7.95 1.61
C LEU A 81 17.64 7.58 1.00
N GLU A 82 18.72 7.77 1.76
CA GLU A 82 20.05 7.36 1.34
C GLU A 82 20.17 5.83 1.21
N ASP A 83 19.55 5.08 2.13
CA ASP A 83 19.52 3.62 2.10
C ASP A 83 18.76 3.11 0.87
N TRP A 84 17.61 3.70 0.53
CA TRP A 84 16.93 3.40 -0.73
C TRP A 84 17.81 3.66 -1.94
N ARG A 85 18.48 4.82 -1.99
CA ARG A 85 19.39 5.18 -3.09
C ARG A 85 20.55 4.19 -3.24
N LYS A 86 21.17 3.78 -2.13
CA LYS A 86 22.26 2.81 -2.10
C LYS A 86 21.82 1.41 -2.46
N SER A 87 20.62 1.01 -2.06
CA SER A 87 20.11 -0.34 -2.28
C SER A 87 19.94 -0.67 -3.77
N GLY A 88 19.55 0.32 -4.58
CA GLY A 88 19.20 0.11 -6.00
C GLY A 88 17.97 -0.79 -6.19
N GLU A 89 17.24 -1.11 -5.12
CA GLU A 89 16.08 -2.01 -5.15
C GLU A 89 14.89 -1.33 -5.83
N ASN A 90 14.31 -2.00 -6.81
CA ASN A 90 13.03 -1.57 -7.39
C ASN A 90 11.88 -2.04 -6.48
N HIS A 91 11.52 -1.21 -5.51
CA HIS A 91 10.58 -1.55 -4.46
C HIS A 91 9.38 -0.58 -4.41
N PRO A 92 8.14 -1.03 -4.10
CA PRO A 92 6.98 -0.14 -3.98
C PRO A 92 7.07 0.95 -2.90
N LEU A 93 8.03 0.86 -1.98
CA LEU A 93 8.34 1.88 -0.97
C LEU A 93 9.62 2.68 -1.30
N ALA A 94 10.31 2.36 -2.40
CA ALA A 94 11.40 3.19 -2.89
C ALA A 94 10.83 4.47 -3.51
N PRO A 95 11.25 5.66 -3.07
CA PRO A 95 10.78 6.91 -3.63
C PRO A 95 11.49 7.23 -4.94
N ASP A 96 10.85 8.04 -5.79
CA ASP A 96 11.53 8.58 -6.96
C ASP A 96 12.49 9.69 -6.52
N SER A 97 13.80 9.44 -6.60
CA SER A 97 14.84 10.37 -6.17
C SER A 97 14.89 11.67 -6.98
N SER A 98 14.23 11.73 -8.13
CA SER A 98 14.10 12.97 -8.92
C SER A 98 12.95 13.86 -8.45
N GLN A 99 12.07 13.34 -7.59
CA GLN A 99 10.87 14.01 -7.13
C GLN A 99 11.00 14.41 -5.66
N ARG A 100 10.29 15.48 -5.28
CA ARG A 100 10.13 15.83 -3.86
C ARG A 100 9.30 14.75 -3.17
N LEU A 101 9.70 14.36 -1.95
CA LEU A 101 8.92 13.48 -1.11
C LEU A 101 7.95 14.31 -0.25
N LEU A 102 6.68 13.97 -0.30
CA LEU A 102 5.62 14.60 0.49
C LEU A 102 4.81 13.53 1.20
N PHE A 103 4.59 13.71 2.49
CA PHE A 103 3.63 12.89 3.23
C PHE A 103 2.31 13.65 3.26
N PHE A 104 1.23 12.97 2.91
CA PHE A 104 -0.03 13.60 2.54
C PHE A 104 -1.21 12.84 3.12
N ASP A 105 -2.16 13.57 3.65
CA ASP A 105 -3.43 13.06 4.17
C ASP A 105 -4.54 14.11 4.02
N THR A 106 -5.79 13.66 3.86
CA THR A 106 -6.95 14.54 3.67
C THR A 106 -8.10 14.24 4.62
N GLU A 107 -8.85 15.29 4.96
CA GLU A 107 -10.18 15.13 5.56
C GLU A 107 -11.26 15.61 4.60
N THR A 108 -12.34 14.84 4.52
CA THR A 108 -13.40 15.03 3.52
C THR A 108 -14.76 15.16 4.17
N THR A 109 -15.71 15.84 3.52
CA THR A 109 -17.08 16.02 4.04
C THR A 109 -17.95 14.75 3.98
N GLY A 110 -17.40 13.64 3.49
CA GLY A 110 -18.07 12.37 3.29
C GLY A 110 -17.12 11.32 2.68
N LEU A 111 -17.61 10.10 2.50
CA LEU A 111 -16.76 8.98 2.06
C LEU A 111 -16.52 8.94 0.54
N LYS A 112 -17.55 9.18 -0.30
CA LYS A 112 -17.48 9.16 -1.77
C LYS A 112 -18.61 9.96 -2.42
N GLY A 113 -18.35 10.47 -3.63
CA GLY A 113 -19.37 11.04 -4.54
C GLY A 113 -19.07 12.48 -4.96
N ALA A 114 -19.72 12.95 -6.04
CA ALA A 114 -19.45 14.28 -6.63
C ALA A 114 -19.71 15.47 -5.67
N GLY A 115 -20.54 15.28 -4.64
CA GLY A 115 -20.79 16.28 -3.60
C GLY A 115 -19.81 16.25 -2.42
N THR A 116 -18.89 15.28 -2.37
CA THR A 116 -17.86 15.23 -1.32
C THR A 116 -16.79 16.26 -1.62
N LEU A 117 -16.49 17.13 -0.66
CA LEU A 117 -15.40 18.09 -0.71
C LEU A 117 -14.24 17.58 0.15
N ILE A 118 -13.02 17.90 -0.26
CA ILE A 118 -11.87 17.86 0.64
C ILE A 118 -11.89 19.19 1.38
N PHE A 119 -11.88 19.16 2.71
CA PHE A 119 -11.88 20.38 3.51
C PHE A 119 -10.56 20.63 4.25
N LEU A 120 -9.73 19.60 4.39
CA LEU A 120 -8.39 19.67 4.93
C LEU A 120 -7.44 18.91 4.01
N MET A 121 -6.35 19.56 3.60
CA MET A 121 -5.20 18.90 2.98
C MET A 121 -3.98 19.18 3.83
N GLY A 122 -3.45 18.13 4.45
CA GLY A 122 -2.24 18.24 5.25
C GLY A 122 -1.04 17.65 4.50
N PHE A 123 0.08 18.35 4.58
CA PHE A 123 1.36 17.96 4.02
C PHE A 123 2.44 18.09 5.08
N ILE A 124 3.38 17.16 5.14
CA ILE A 124 4.67 17.41 5.79
C ILE A 124 5.81 17.11 4.82
N GLU A 125 6.80 17.99 4.84
CA GLU A 125 8.04 17.83 4.09
C GLU A 125 9.24 18.03 5.02
N GLN A 126 10.36 17.40 4.66
CA GLN A 126 11.65 17.72 5.24
C GLN A 126 12.25 18.93 4.53
N THR A 127 12.62 19.95 5.30
CA THR A 127 13.44 21.09 4.86
C THR A 127 14.90 20.86 5.24
N ASP A 128 15.78 21.85 5.00
CA ASP A 128 17.20 21.72 5.33
C ASP A 128 17.46 21.56 6.85
N SER A 129 16.60 22.13 7.69
CA SER A 129 16.81 22.20 9.15
C SER A 129 15.62 21.76 10.01
N SER A 130 14.47 21.43 9.42
CA SER A 130 13.26 21.05 10.15
C SER A 130 12.28 20.26 9.28
N PHE A 131 11.22 19.75 9.90
CA PHE A 131 10.04 19.28 9.18
C PHE A 131 8.96 20.36 9.19
N LYS A 132 8.46 20.73 8.02
CA LYS A 132 7.38 21.72 7.88
C LYS A 132 6.08 21.01 7.57
N LEU A 133 5.17 21.00 8.54
CA LEU A 133 3.80 20.54 8.38
C LEU A 133 2.92 21.73 8.00
N THR A 134 2.21 21.62 6.88
CA THR A 134 1.29 22.64 6.37
C THR A 134 -0.08 22.01 6.16
N GLN A 135 -1.08 22.58 6.80
CA GLN A 135 -2.47 22.20 6.67
C GLN A 135 -3.22 23.31 5.97
N TYR A 136 -3.83 23.02 4.83
CA TYR A 136 -4.75 23.93 4.16
C TYR A 136 -6.17 23.59 4.58
N ILE A 137 -7.00 24.60 4.86
CA ILE A 137 -8.37 24.47 5.32
C ILE A 137 -9.29 25.21 4.35
N LEU A 138 -10.34 24.53 3.90
CA LEU A 138 -11.37 25.10 3.03
C LEU A 138 -12.36 25.92 3.87
N PRO A 139 -12.46 27.25 3.73
CA PRO A 139 -13.48 28.01 4.46
C PRO A 139 -14.90 27.69 3.97
N GLY A 140 -15.09 27.45 2.68
CA GLY A 140 -16.39 27.01 2.20
C GLY A 140 -16.34 26.60 0.74
N PRO A 141 -17.43 26.01 0.21
CA PRO A 141 -17.46 25.47 -1.16
C PRO A 141 -17.03 26.48 -2.24
N ASP A 142 -17.39 27.75 -2.08
CA ASP A 142 -17.06 28.82 -3.04
C ASP A 142 -15.56 29.13 -3.13
N HIS A 143 -14.77 28.63 -2.18
CA HIS A 143 -13.33 28.82 -2.08
C HIS A 143 -12.52 27.60 -2.55
N GLU A 144 -13.19 26.56 -3.06
CA GLU A 144 -12.53 25.28 -3.36
C GLU A 144 -11.39 25.41 -4.37
N VAL A 145 -11.54 26.24 -5.41
CA VAL A 145 -10.48 26.45 -6.40
C VAL A 145 -9.23 27.04 -5.75
N ALA A 146 -9.40 28.05 -4.89
CA ALA A 146 -8.29 28.67 -4.17
C ALA A 146 -7.57 27.66 -3.27
N PHE A 147 -8.35 26.83 -2.57
CA PHE A 147 -7.87 25.77 -1.70
C PHE A 147 -7.09 24.68 -2.47
N LEU A 148 -7.64 24.15 -3.57
CA LEU A 148 -6.97 23.13 -4.39
C LEU A 148 -5.70 23.67 -5.03
N TYR A 149 -5.76 24.90 -5.55
CA TYR A 149 -4.61 25.57 -6.15
C TYR A 149 -3.44 25.73 -5.16
N ALA A 150 -3.76 26.05 -3.89
CA ALA A 150 -2.78 26.23 -2.83
C ALA A 150 -1.97 24.97 -2.49
N SER A 151 -2.46 23.77 -2.84
CA SER A 151 -1.73 22.51 -2.63
C SER A 151 -0.39 22.44 -3.39
N GLY A 152 -0.25 23.20 -4.47
CA GLY A 152 0.94 23.16 -5.34
C GLY A 152 1.14 21.84 -6.10
N LEU A 153 0.18 20.91 -6.06
CA LEU A 153 0.27 19.60 -6.73
C LEU A 153 0.34 19.73 -8.28
N TRP A 154 -0.09 20.86 -8.83
CA TRP A 154 0.02 21.16 -10.25
C TRP A 154 1.40 21.73 -10.67
N GLU A 155 2.26 22.12 -9.71
CA GLU A 155 3.51 22.83 -10.02
C GLU A 155 4.63 21.88 -10.45
N ARG A 156 4.79 20.77 -9.73
CA ARG A 156 5.85 19.78 -9.99
C ARG A 156 5.46 18.37 -9.55
N PRO A 157 5.88 17.32 -10.27
CA PRO A 157 5.70 15.95 -9.82
C PRO A 157 6.37 15.71 -8.46
N SER A 158 5.71 14.90 -7.63
CA SER A 158 6.14 14.60 -6.27
C SER A 158 5.86 13.12 -5.99
N THR A 159 6.64 12.52 -5.09
CA THR A 159 6.30 11.23 -4.51
C THR A 159 5.43 11.47 -3.28
N LEU A 160 4.15 11.12 -3.38
CA LEU A 160 3.18 11.22 -2.30
C LEU A 160 3.19 9.93 -1.47
N VAL A 161 3.52 10.05 -0.20
CA VAL A 161 3.45 8.98 0.79
C VAL A 161 2.14 9.16 1.56
N THR A 162 1.27 8.15 1.52
CA THR A 162 -0.06 8.18 2.15
C THR A 162 -0.31 6.87 2.91
N TYR A 163 -1.36 6.84 3.73
CA TYR A 163 -1.88 5.60 4.29
C TYR A 163 -3.23 5.30 3.65
N ASN A 164 -3.30 4.29 2.78
CA ASN A 164 -4.51 3.94 2.01
C ASN A 164 -4.93 5.02 0.98
N GLY A 165 -4.10 6.02 0.69
CA GLY A 165 -4.48 7.12 -0.18
C GLY A 165 -4.60 6.78 -1.65
N LYS A 166 -4.04 5.64 -2.11
CA LYS A 166 -4.32 5.13 -3.48
C LYS A 166 -5.80 4.85 -3.71
N SER A 167 -6.53 4.50 -2.64
CA SER A 167 -7.94 4.12 -2.72
C SER A 167 -8.90 5.22 -2.26
N PHE A 168 -8.39 6.26 -1.57
CA PHE A 168 -9.19 7.29 -0.92
C PHE A 168 -8.73 8.70 -1.29
N ASP A 169 -7.60 9.19 -0.75
CA ASP A 169 -7.16 10.59 -0.90
C ASP A 169 -6.93 11.00 -2.35
N ILE A 170 -6.10 10.24 -3.08
CA ILE A 170 -5.69 10.62 -4.44
C ILE A 170 -6.87 10.62 -5.42
N PRO A 171 -7.75 9.59 -5.44
CA PRO A 171 -8.97 9.65 -6.26
C PRO A 171 -9.89 10.84 -5.93
N GLN A 172 -9.96 11.26 -4.65
CA GLN A 172 -10.73 12.45 -4.27
C GLN A 172 -10.10 13.70 -4.87
N VAL A 173 -8.78 13.89 -4.72
CA VAL A 173 -8.04 15.02 -5.30
C VAL A 173 -8.25 15.07 -6.82
N GLU A 174 -8.06 13.95 -7.52
CA GLU A 174 -8.28 13.86 -8.98
C GLU A 174 -9.72 14.24 -9.39
N THR A 175 -10.71 13.79 -8.61
CA THR A 175 -12.12 14.11 -8.85
C THR A 175 -12.38 15.60 -8.66
N ARG A 176 -11.91 16.19 -7.54
CA ARG A 176 -12.09 17.63 -7.26
C ARG A 176 -11.38 18.49 -8.30
N TRP A 177 -10.21 18.07 -8.74
CA TRP A 177 -9.47 18.74 -9.81
C TRP A 177 -10.22 18.69 -11.15
N THR A 178 -10.79 17.53 -11.49
CA THR A 178 -11.58 17.35 -12.71
C THR A 178 -12.83 18.23 -12.71
N MET A 179 -13.50 18.38 -11.56
CA MET A 179 -14.67 19.26 -11.41
C MET A 179 -14.31 20.74 -11.57
N ASN A 180 -13.08 21.13 -11.25
CA ASN A 180 -12.59 22.51 -11.30
C ASN A 180 -11.61 22.78 -12.47
N ARG A 181 -11.57 21.90 -13.48
CA ARG A 181 -10.56 21.92 -14.55
C ARG A 181 -10.55 23.16 -15.45
N GLU A 182 -11.64 23.92 -15.49
CA GLU A 182 -11.71 25.17 -16.28
C GLU A 182 -11.01 26.32 -15.55
N MET A 183 -10.81 26.20 -14.23
CA MET A 183 -10.21 27.23 -13.38
C MET A 183 -8.82 26.84 -12.86
N LEU A 184 -8.54 25.55 -12.73
CA LEU A 184 -7.25 25.02 -12.26
C LEU A 184 -6.32 24.64 -13.42
N PRO A 185 -5.00 24.80 -13.26
CA PRO A 185 -4.03 24.14 -14.12
C PRO A 185 -4.19 22.62 -14.07
N PRO A 186 -3.73 21.85 -15.08
CA PRO A 186 -3.80 20.39 -15.04
C PRO A 186 -3.07 19.81 -13.81
N LEU A 187 -3.71 18.86 -13.13
CA LEU A 187 -3.06 18.10 -12.06
C LEU A 187 -1.94 17.24 -12.66
N LEU A 188 -0.75 17.30 -12.05
CA LEU A 188 0.37 16.48 -12.47
C LEU A 188 0.23 15.05 -11.98
N LYS A 189 0.90 14.13 -12.66
CA LYS A 189 0.97 12.74 -12.22
C LYS A 189 2.03 12.59 -11.14
N HIS A 190 1.60 12.19 -9.95
CA HIS A 190 2.47 11.94 -8.80
C HIS A 190 2.80 10.45 -8.65
N THR A 191 4.03 10.15 -8.23
CA THR A 191 4.38 8.81 -7.75
C THR A 191 3.72 8.58 -6.40
N GLN A 192 3.24 7.37 -6.14
CA GLN A 192 2.48 7.07 -4.92
C GLN A 192 3.08 5.90 -4.15
N ILE A 193 3.47 6.17 -2.90
CA ILE A 193 3.84 5.19 -1.89
C ILE A 193 2.65 5.08 -0.93
N ASP A 194 2.08 3.88 -0.82
CA ASP A 194 0.94 3.64 0.07
C ASP A 194 1.37 2.67 1.18
N LEU A 195 1.44 3.22 2.40
CA LEU A 195 1.94 2.53 3.58
C LEU A 195 0.98 1.45 4.09
N LEU A 196 -0.31 1.48 3.76
CA LEU A 196 -1.23 0.41 4.15
C LEU A 196 -0.83 -0.92 3.51
N HIS A 197 -0.50 -0.88 2.21
CA HIS A 197 -0.09 -2.07 1.48
C HIS A 197 1.27 -2.59 1.96
N GLY A 198 2.23 -1.70 2.22
CA GLY A 198 3.51 -2.05 2.82
C GLY A 198 3.34 -2.67 4.20
N SER A 199 2.55 -2.05 5.07
CA SER A 199 2.25 -2.54 6.42
C SER A 199 1.68 -3.96 6.39
N ARG A 200 0.71 -4.21 5.50
CA ARG A 200 0.13 -5.55 5.30
C ARG A 200 1.13 -6.56 4.78
N ARG A 201 2.09 -6.15 3.97
CA ARG A 201 3.13 -7.04 3.45
C ARG A 201 4.15 -7.41 4.51
N ILE A 202 4.47 -6.48 5.42
CA ILE A 202 5.46 -6.66 6.48
C ILE A 202 4.87 -7.43 7.68
N TRP A 203 3.74 -6.96 8.23
CA TRP A 203 3.21 -7.44 9.52
C TRP A 203 1.99 -8.36 9.40
N LYS A 204 1.80 -9.02 8.27
CA LYS A 204 0.70 -10.00 8.13
C LYS A 204 0.85 -11.12 9.17
N GLY A 205 -0.20 -11.33 9.97
CA GLY A 205 -0.21 -12.35 11.02
C GLY A 205 0.28 -11.86 12.38
N GLU A 206 0.87 -10.66 12.45
CA GLU A 206 1.32 -10.02 13.70
C GLU A 206 0.26 -9.09 14.29
N ILE A 207 -0.57 -8.48 13.44
CA ILE A 207 -1.55 -7.46 13.84
C ILE A 207 -2.93 -7.86 13.32
N ALA A 208 -3.94 -7.73 14.17
CA ALA A 208 -5.32 -8.13 13.86
C ALA A 208 -5.98 -7.25 12.78
N ALA A 209 -5.61 -5.97 12.71
CA ALA A 209 -6.12 -5.03 11.72
C ALA A 209 -5.05 -4.01 11.33
N PHE A 210 -5.21 -3.39 10.17
CA PHE A 210 -4.28 -2.39 9.63
C PHE A 210 -4.98 -1.03 9.53
N ARG A 211 -5.50 -0.56 10.68
CA ARG A 211 -5.94 0.83 10.83
C ARG A 211 -4.75 1.61 11.40
N LEU A 212 -4.55 2.85 10.96
CA LEU A 212 -3.39 3.64 11.34
C LEU A 212 -3.19 3.74 12.86
N PRO A 213 -4.22 4.02 13.70
CA PRO A 213 -4.05 4.04 15.15
C PRO A 213 -3.54 2.73 15.77
N LEU A 214 -3.90 1.58 15.20
CA LEU A 214 -3.41 0.29 15.70
C LEU A 214 -1.97 0.03 15.27
N ILE A 215 -1.56 0.51 14.10
CA ILE A 215 -0.17 0.43 13.64
C ILE A 215 0.71 1.36 14.47
N GLU A 216 0.25 2.56 14.77
CA GLU A 216 0.91 3.51 15.66
C GLU A 216 1.22 2.86 17.02
N GLU A 217 0.20 2.32 17.68
CA GLU A 217 0.37 1.69 18.98
C GLU A 217 1.34 0.50 18.91
N LYS A 218 1.13 -0.42 17.95
CA LYS A 218 1.86 -1.70 17.92
C LYS A 218 3.26 -1.62 17.32
N LYS A 219 3.52 -0.69 16.41
CA LYS A 219 4.78 -0.65 15.64
C LYS A 219 5.55 0.66 15.78
N LEU A 220 4.89 1.75 16.19
CA LEU A 220 5.55 3.02 16.51
C LEU A 220 5.60 3.31 18.01
N GLY A 221 4.82 2.63 18.84
CA GLY A 221 4.72 2.94 20.27
C GLY A 221 4.02 4.28 20.54
N PHE A 222 3.23 4.77 19.59
CA PHE A 222 2.48 6.02 19.72
C PHE A 222 1.04 5.72 20.10
N LEU A 223 0.61 6.24 21.26
CA LEU A 223 -0.77 6.15 21.72
C LEU A 223 -1.38 7.56 21.68
N ARG A 224 -2.49 7.70 20.96
CA ARG A 224 -3.21 8.98 20.88
C ARG A 224 -3.99 9.24 22.16
N GLU A 225 -3.80 10.41 22.76
CA GLU A 225 -4.57 10.87 23.92
C GLU A 225 -5.55 11.97 23.51
N GLY A 226 -6.85 11.77 23.77
CA GLY A 226 -7.87 12.79 23.51
C GLY A 226 -8.22 13.00 22.03
N ASP A 227 -7.88 12.05 21.15
CA ASP A 227 -8.20 12.09 19.73
C ASP A 227 -9.72 12.05 19.47
N ILE A 228 -10.15 12.68 18.38
CA ILE A 228 -11.53 12.59 17.92
C ILE A 228 -11.73 11.35 17.04
N PRO A 229 -12.93 10.74 17.04
CA PRO A 229 -13.24 9.72 16.05
C PRO A 229 -13.26 10.34 14.65
N GLY A 230 -12.48 9.80 13.69
CA GLY A 230 -12.38 10.38 12.33
C GLY A 230 -13.71 10.55 11.60
N HIS A 231 -14.71 9.71 11.86
CA HIS A 231 -16.06 9.87 11.29
C HIS A 231 -16.80 11.15 11.76
N MET A 232 -16.31 11.82 12.81
CA MET A 232 -16.84 13.10 13.30
C MET A 232 -16.24 14.30 12.57
N ALA A 233 -15.09 14.15 11.90
CA ALA A 233 -14.41 15.26 11.21
C ALA A 233 -15.32 16.01 10.22
N PRO A 234 -16.15 15.35 9.38
CA PRO A 234 -17.10 16.04 8.49
C PRO A 234 -18.12 16.91 9.24
N ILE A 235 -18.65 16.40 10.36
CA ILE A 235 -19.69 17.08 11.15
C ILE A 235 -19.10 18.29 11.85
N ILE A 236 -17.90 18.13 12.41
CA ILE A 236 -17.14 19.20 13.07
C ILE A 236 -16.83 20.32 12.07
N TYR A 237 -16.39 19.96 10.86
CA TYR A 237 -16.13 20.94 9.80
C TYR A 237 -17.40 21.74 9.43
N GLN A 238 -18.53 21.05 9.23
CA GLN A 238 -19.80 21.71 8.92
C GLN A 238 -20.25 22.66 10.04
N ASP A 239 -20.06 22.28 11.31
CA ASP A 239 -20.35 23.16 12.45
C ASP A 239 -19.44 24.39 12.46
N ALA A 240 -18.14 24.21 12.22
CA ALA A 240 -17.17 25.30 12.18
C ALA A 240 -17.46 26.32 11.06
N VAL A 241 -17.88 25.87 9.87
CA VAL A 241 -18.27 26.74 8.75
C VAL A 241 -19.64 27.38 8.96
N LYS A 242 -20.56 26.73 9.67
CA LYS A 242 -21.91 27.27 9.87
C LYS A 242 -21.98 28.24 11.04
N ASN A 243 -21.37 27.87 12.16
CA ASN A 243 -21.49 28.56 13.44
C ASN A 243 -20.20 29.26 13.86
N GLY A 244 -19.12 29.10 13.10
CA GLY A 244 -17.85 29.77 13.34
C GLY A 244 -17.04 29.26 14.52
N ARG A 245 -17.35 28.06 15.04
CA ARG A 245 -16.72 27.48 16.24
C ARG A 245 -15.46 26.69 15.88
N PRO A 246 -14.24 27.22 16.12
CA PRO A 246 -13.01 26.57 15.68
C PRO A 246 -12.52 25.51 16.66
N GLU A 247 -13.04 25.41 17.88
CA GLU A 247 -12.44 24.63 18.96
C GLU A 247 -12.36 23.14 18.63
N LEU A 248 -13.43 22.58 18.07
CA LEU A 248 -13.44 21.20 17.60
C LEU A 248 -12.72 21.04 16.26
N LEU A 249 -12.74 22.06 15.40
CA LEU A 249 -11.98 22.06 14.14
C LEU A 249 -10.48 21.93 14.44
N MET A 250 -9.96 22.62 15.44
CA MET A 250 -8.56 22.48 15.86
C MET A 250 -8.20 21.05 16.29
N LYS A 251 -9.16 20.28 16.83
CA LYS A 251 -8.94 18.85 17.11
C LYS A 251 -8.89 17.99 15.85
N VAL A 252 -9.65 18.34 14.80
CA VAL A 252 -9.52 17.70 13.48
C VAL A 252 -8.14 17.98 12.88
N LEU A 253 -7.64 19.21 13.02
CA LEU A 253 -6.31 19.56 12.56
C LEU A 253 -5.24 18.79 13.35
N LEU A 254 -5.38 18.62 14.66
CA LEU A 254 -4.48 17.80 15.45
C LEU A 254 -4.53 16.31 15.05
N HIS A 255 -5.71 15.78 14.75
CA HIS A 255 -5.89 14.41 14.24
C HIS A 255 -5.10 14.18 12.95
N ASN A 256 -5.36 15.02 11.93
CA ASN A 256 -4.66 14.96 10.64
C ASN A 256 -3.15 15.19 10.80
N GLU A 257 -2.74 16.05 11.72
CA GLU A 257 -1.32 16.25 12.06
C GLU A 257 -0.66 14.98 12.60
N TRP A 258 -1.32 14.26 13.53
CA TRP A 258 -0.84 12.96 14.00
C TRP A 258 -0.82 11.91 12.90
N ASP A 259 -1.84 11.84 12.07
CA ASP A 259 -1.88 10.92 10.92
C ASP A 259 -0.65 11.13 10.03
N ILE A 260 -0.35 12.39 9.71
CA ILE A 260 0.78 12.79 8.85
C ILE A 260 2.13 12.49 9.49
N LEU A 261 2.32 12.83 10.78
CA LEU A 261 3.55 12.50 11.51
C LEU A 261 3.77 10.98 11.58
N SER A 262 2.69 10.22 11.76
CA SER A 262 2.70 8.76 11.71
C SER A 262 3.12 8.24 10.34
N LEU A 263 2.76 8.91 9.23
CA LEU A 263 3.24 8.50 7.90
C LEU A 263 4.77 8.59 7.81
N VAL A 264 5.38 9.66 8.32
CA VAL A 264 6.84 9.84 8.32
C VAL A 264 7.51 8.75 9.15
N ALA A 265 7.08 8.59 10.39
CA ALA A 265 7.61 7.60 11.32
C ALA A 265 7.44 6.17 10.79
N LEU A 266 6.26 5.85 10.24
CA LEU A 266 5.97 4.54 9.68
C LEU A 266 6.79 4.23 8.44
N TYR A 267 7.03 5.23 7.58
CA TYR A 267 7.87 5.06 6.40
C TYR A 267 9.32 4.78 6.77
N ILE A 268 9.88 5.50 7.75
CA ILE A 268 11.21 5.26 8.31
C ILE A 268 11.27 3.84 8.88
N ARG A 269 10.36 3.48 9.80
CA ARG A 269 10.32 2.16 10.45
C ARG A 269 10.20 1.02 9.43
N SER A 270 9.33 1.19 8.44
CA SER A 270 9.12 0.18 7.39
C SER A 270 10.34 0.01 6.51
N THR A 271 11.00 1.11 6.12
CA THR A 271 12.21 1.03 5.31
C THR A 271 13.36 0.41 6.09
N ASP A 272 13.53 0.78 7.35
CA ASP A 272 14.56 0.22 8.22
C ASP A 272 14.45 -1.29 8.31
N LEU A 273 13.23 -1.83 8.48
CA LEU A 273 12.98 -3.27 8.46
C LEU A 273 13.33 -3.94 7.11
N LEU A 274 13.17 -3.23 5.99
CA LEU A 274 13.43 -3.78 4.67
C LEU A 274 14.92 -3.75 4.30
N LEU A 275 15.62 -2.69 4.70
CA LEU A 275 16.95 -2.36 4.21
C LEU A 275 18.09 -2.60 5.22
N LYS A 276 17.81 -2.53 6.53
CA LYS A 276 18.84 -2.76 7.55
C LYS A 276 18.85 -4.24 7.96
N THR A 277 20.04 -4.79 8.17
CA THR A 277 20.24 -6.20 8.55
C THR A 277 20.09 -6.43 10.05
N ASP A 278 20.39 -5.41 10.85
CA ASP A 278 20.50 -5.53 12.31
C ASP A 278 19.25 -5.02 13.02
N TYR A 279 18.09 -5.10 12.35
CA TYR A 279 16.83 -4.67 12.93
C TYR A 279 16.08 -5.86 13.53
N PRO A 280 16.04 -6.01 14.87
CA PRO A 280 15.39 -7.16 15.50
C PRO A 280 13.88 -7.07 15.31
N GLU A 281 13.28 -8.16 14.83
CA GLU A 281 11.83 -8.28 14.66
C GLU A 281 11.46 -9.77 14.63
N SER A 282 10.16 -10.10 14.74
CA SER A 282 9.72 -11.48 14.72
C SER A 282 10.11 -12.22 13.44
N ALA A 283 10.34 -13.53 13.56
CA ALA A 283 10.57 -14.40 12.40
C ALA A 283 9.44 -14.34 11.36
N ILE A 284 8.20 -14.11 11.80
CA ILE A 284 7.04 -13.93 10.90
C ILE A 284 7.25 -12.69 10.03
N THR A 285 7.67 -11.57 10.62
CA THR A 285 7.93 -10.32 9.89
C THR A 285 9.10 -10.47 8.93
N GLN A 286 10.22 -11.05 9.37
CA GLN A 286 11.37 -11.29 8.49
C GLN A 286 11.00 -12.23 7.33
N THR A 287 10.21 -13.28 7.59
CA THR A 287 9.71 -14.20 6.54
C THR A 287 8.81 -13.48 5.54
N ASN A 288 7.90 -12.64 6.03
CA ASN A 288 7.01 -11.83 5.21
C ASN A 288 7.80 -10.86 4.30
N ILE A 289 8.84 -10.22 4.83
CA ILE A 289 9.74 -9.34 4.06
C ILE A 289 10.51 -10.15 3.01
N GLY A 290 11.13 -11.26 3.40
CA GLY A 290 11.86 -12.14 2.48
C GLY A 290 10.96 -12.60 1.33
N LYS A 291 9.74 -13.04 1.64
CA LYS A 291 8.71 -13.37 0.64
C LYS A 291 8.38 -12.19 -0.26
N TRP A 292 8.25 -10.98 0.28
CA TRP A 292 7.93 -9.80 -0.53
C TRP A 292 9.04 -9.48 -1.53
N PHE A 293 10.31 -9.54 -1.13
CA PHE A 293 11.44 -9.39 -2.07
C PHE A 293 11.46 -10.50 -3.14
N ALA A 294 11.11 -11.75 -2.79
CA ALA A 294 10.96 -12.82 -3.77
C ALA A 294 9.84 -12.54 -4.79
N ASP A 295 8.68 -12.03 -4.34
CA ASP A 295 7.58 -11.62 -5.23
C ASP A 295 8.01 -10.51 -6.21
N LEU A 296 8.91 -9.61 -5.75
CA LEU A 296 9.52 -8.55 -6.55
C LEU A 296 10.69 -9.03 -7.42
N LYS A 297 11.04 -10.32 -7.37
CA LYS A 297 12.19 -10.94 -8.04
C LYS A 297 13.56 -10.44 -7.57
N SER A 298 13.63 -9.77 -6.41
CA SER A 298 14.88 -9.45 -5.72
C SER A 298 15.28 -10.62 -4.83
N TYR A 299 15.77 -11.67 -5.48
CA TYR A 299 15.98 -12.95 -4.82
C TYR A 299 17.21 -12.99 -3.93
N ASP A 300 18.25 -12.22 -4.26
CA ASP A 300 19.48 -12.15 -3.45
C ASP A 300 19.16 -11.50 -2.09
N ARG A 301 18.38 -10.40 -2.12
CA ARG A 301 17.86 -9.75 -0.92
C ARG A 301 16.92 -10.66 -0.14
N SER A 302 16.00 -11.33 -0.84
CA SER A 302 15.09 -12.31 -0.24
C SER A 302 15.84 -13.42 0.50
N LYS A 303 16.86 -13.99 -0.14
CA LYS A 303 17.72 -15.03 0.43
C LYS A 303 18.41 -14.54 1.69
N LEU A 304 19.08 -13.38 1.62
CA LEU A 304 19.80 -12.80 2.76
C LEU A 304 18.90 -12.65 3.99
N ILE A 305 17.68 -12.15 3.80
CA ILE A 305 16.73 -11.93 4.89
C ILE A 305 16.23 -13.27 5.47
N LEU A 306 15.91 -14.25 4.62
CA LEU A 306 15.45 -15.56 5.07
C LEU A 306 16.56 -16.36 5.76
N GLU A 307 17.80 -16.27 5.28
CA GLU A 307 18.97 -16.90 5.91
C GLU A 307 19.27 -16.25 7.27
N SER A 308 19.20 -14.93 7.38
CA SER A 308 19.36 -14.22 8.65
C SER A 308 18.28 -14.64 9.66
N SER A 309 17.04 -14.78 9.20
CA SER A 309 15.93 -15.26 10.04
C SER A 309 16.14 -16.69 10.53
N ILE A 310 16.67 -17.59 9.69
CA ILE A 310 16.99 -18.95 10.10
C ILE A 310 18.19 -18.99 11.06
N ALA A 311 19.19 -18.11 10.87
CA ALA A 311 20.32 -18.01 11.79
C ALA A 311 19.88 -17.57 13.19
N GLU A 312 18.89 -16.66 13.27
CA GLU A 312 18.36 -16.15 14.55
C GLU A 312 17.38 -17.13 15.22
N PHE A 313 16.43 -17.70 14.46
CA PHE A 313 15.31 -18.47 15.01
C PHE A 313 15.39 -19.99 14.77
N GLY A 314 16.37 -20.45 13.99
CA GLY A 314 16.63 -21.86 13.74
C GLY A 314 15.48 -22.60 13.03
N LEU A 315 15.11 -23.75 13.59
CA LEU A 315 14.12 -24.67 13.00
C LEU A 315 12.66 -24.34 13.39
N HIS A 316 12.45 -23.38 14.29
CA HIS A 316 11.15 -23.09 14.88
C HIS A 316 10.18 -22.35 13.93
N HIS A 317 10.67 -21.88 12.77
CA HIS A 317 9.86 -21.20 11.76
C HIS A 317 9.90 -21.92 10.40
N PRO A 318 9.13 -23.01 10.24
CA PRO A 318 9.15 -23.83 9.03
C PRO A 318 8.66 -23.08 7.77
N VAL A 319 7.91 -21.98 7.93
CA VAL A 319 7.49 -21.11 6.80
C VAL A 319 8.69 -20.40 6.16
N THR A 320 9.68 -20.00 6.96
CA THR A 320 10.91 -19.36 6.48
C THR A 320 11.70 -20.34 5.62
N HIS A 321 11.87 -21.58 6.11
CA HIS A 321 12.50 -22.68 5.38
C HIS A 321 11.77 -22.98 4.08
N PHE A 322 10.44 -22.99 4.08
CA PHE A 322 9.63 -23.19 2.87
C PHE A 322 9.95 -22.17 1.78
N HIS A 323 10.01 -20.88 2.13
CA HIS A 323 10.33 -19.83 1.17
C HIS A 323 11.79 -19.87 0.71
N LEU A 324 12.75 -20.08 1.63
CA LEU A 324 14.16 -20.19 1.29
C LEU A 324 14.43 -21.38 0.36
N ALA A 325 13.76 -22.51 0.58
CA ALA A 325 13.93 -23.71 -0.22
C ALA A 325 13.66 -23.49 -1.71
N PHE A 326 12.69 -22.65 -2.07
CA PHE A 326 12.42 -22.27 -3.46
C PHE A 326 13.56 -21.44 -4.08
N ILE A 327 14.15 -20.53 -3.30
CA ILE A 327 15.27 -19.70 -3.75
C ILE A 327 16.51 -20.56 -3.97
N LEU A 328 16.85 -21.41 -2.99
CA LEU A 328 17.97 -22.35 -3.09
C LEU A 328 17.83 -23.30 -4.29
N LYS A 329 16.62 -23.81 -4.52
CA LYS A 329 16.32 -24.65 -5.69
C LYS A 329 16.57 -23.92 -7.00
N ARG A 330 16.20 -22.64 -7.09
CA ARG A 330 16.41 -21.78 -8.26
C ARG A 330 17.89 -21.54 -8.52
N GLU A 331 18.68 -21.38 -7.47
CA GLU A 331 20.15 -21.28 -7.51
C GLU A 331 20.85 -22.62 -7.74
N LYS A 332 20.09 -23.71 -7.88
CA LYS A 332 20.59 -25.09 -8.04
C LYS A 332 21.33 -25.62 -6.81
N ASN A 333 21.19 -24.98 -5.65
CA ASN A 333 21.63 -25.52 -4.38
C ASN A 333 20.59 -26.55 -3.87
N TYR A 334 20.62 -27.74 -4.48
CA TYR A 334 19.59 -28.75 -4.26
C TYR A 334 19.67 -29.43 -2.90
N ILE A 335 20.87 -29.52 -2.30
CA ILE A 335 21.06 -30.17 -0.99
C ILE A 335 20.46 -29.31 0.12
N ASP A 336 20.79 -28.02 0.15
CA ASP A 336 20.23 -27.12 1.18
C ASP A 336 18.74 -26.87 0.96
N SER A 337 18.29 -26.84 -0.30
CA SER A 337 16.87 -26.80 -0.65
C SER A 337 16.11 -28.00 -0.10
N LEU A 338 16.69 -29.20 -0.19
CA LEU A 338 16.10 -30.43 0.32
C LEU A 338 16.02 -30.42 1.85
N SER A 339 17.07 -29.99 2.53
CA SER A 339 17.06 -29.80 3.99
C SER A 339 15.94 -28.84 4.42
N SER A 340 15.87 -27.68 3.77
CA SER A 340 14.85 -26.65 4.05
C SER A 340 13.42 -27.16 3.78
N PHE A 341 13.18 -27.85 2.66
CA PHE A 341 11.86 -28.44 2.38
C PHE A 341 11.49 -29.57 3.36
N THR A 342 12.47 -30.31 3.90
CA THR A 342 12.22 -31.35 4.91
C THR A 342 11.72 -30.73 6.22
N ILE A 343 12.37 -29.64 6.66
CA ILE A 343 11.95 -28.86 7.83
C ILE A 343 10.54 -28.30 7.60
N ALA A 344 10.30 -27.71 6.42
CA ALA A 344 8.99 -27.18 6.04
C ALA A 344 7.89 -28.25 6.02
N ALA A 345 8.14 -29.41 5.40
CA ALA A 345 7.17 -30.50 5.34
C ALA A 345 6.81 -31.07 6.72
N THR A 346 7.80 -31.12 7.62
CA THR A 346 7.61 -31.61 8.98
C THR A 346 6.82 -30.62 9.84
N GLY A 347 7.12 -29.32 9.73
CA GLY A 347 6.59 -28.28 10.61
C GLY A 347 5.33 -27.55 10.13
N LEU A 348 5.09 -27.46 8.83
CA LEU A 348 3.90 -26.77 8.26
C LEU A 348 2.69 -27.67 8.22
N ASP A 349 1.51 -27.15 7.91
CA ASP A 349 0.28 -27.92 7.66
C ASP A 349 -0.39 -27.52 6.33
N GLY A 350 -1.56 -28.10 6.07
CA GLY A 350 -2.43 -27.75 4.95
C GLY A 350 -1.73 -27.68 3.59
N ARG A 351 -1.97 -26.59 2.87
CA ARG A 351 -1.48 -26.39 1.50
C ARG A 351 0.04 -26.34 1.41
N GLU A 352 0.70 -25.72 2.37
CA GLU A 352 2.14 -25.49 2.31
C GLU A 352 2.92 -26.78 2.58
N ARG A 353 2.48 -27.60 3.55
CA ARG A 353 3.02 -28.96 3.76
C ARG A 353 2.94 -29.81 2.48
N ILE A 354 1.79 -29.82 1.82
CA ILE A 354 1.58 -30.63 0.61
C ILE A 354 2.50 -30.16 -0.53
N ILE A 355 2.70 -28.85 -0.67
CA ILE A 355 3.63 -28.30 -1.67
C ILE A 355 5.08 -28.64 -1.31
N ALA A 356 5.47 -28.56 -0.04
CA ALA A 356 6.82 -28.95 0.39
C ALA A 356 7.11 -30.43 0.06
N LEU A 357 6.18 -31.34 0.37
CA LEU A 357 6.30 -32.76 0.03
C LEU A 357 6.33 -33.01 -1.49
N GLU A 358 5.57 -32.24 -2.27
CA GLU A 358 5.66 -32.27 -3.73
C GLU A 358 7.08 -31.93 -4.21
N GLU A 359 7.67 -30.87 -3.66
CA GLU A 359 8.99 -30.41 -4.04
C GLU A 359 10.10 -31.36 -3.58
N LEU A 360 9.99 -31.95 -2.39
CA LEU A 360 10.85 -33.04 -1.92
C LEU A 360 10.83 -34.22 -2.89
N ALA A 361 9.65 -34.69 -3.29
CA ALA A 361 9.52 -35.78 -4.25
C ALA A 361 10.24 -35.47 -5.58
N LYS A 362 10.15 -34.22 -6.07
CA LYS A 362 10.86 -33.79 -7.29
C LYS A 362 12.37 -33.75 -7.11
N LEU A 363 12.86 -33.25 -5.96
CA LEU A 363 14.29 -33.16 -5.67
C LEU A 363 14.90 -34.55 -5.51
N TYR A 364 14.28 -35.44 -4.73
CA TYR A 364 14.70 -36.82 -4.58
C TYR A 364 14.70 -37.57 -5.92
N GLU A 365 13.65 -37.41 -6.74
CA GLU A 365 13.56 -38.12 -8.03
C GLU A 365 14.60 -37.63 -9.06
N HIS A 366 14.75 -36.31 -9.21
CA HIS A 366 15.46 -35.73 -10.36
C HIS A 366 16.88 -35.25 -10.05
N LYS A 367 17.19 -34.94 -8.78
CA LYS A 367 18.47 -34.33 -8.39
C LYS A 367 19.31 -35.29 -7.56
N VAL A 368 18.74 -35.83 -6.48
CA VAL A 368 19.47 -36.75 -5.57
C VAL A 368 19.45 -38.19 -6.08
N LYS A 369 18.42 -38.56 -6.86
CA LYS A 369 18.17 -39.92 -7.39
C LYS A 369 17.88 -40.98 -6.32
N GLU A 370 17.33 -40.57 -5.17
CA GLU A 370 16.81 -41.47 -4.14
C GLU A 370 15.32 -41.73 -4.40
N LEU A 371 15.03 -42.74 -5.22
CA LEU A 371 13.68 -42.99 -5.73
C LEU A 371 12.72 -43.46 -4.64
N GLU A 372 13.20 -44.17 -3.62
CA GLU A 372 12.43 -44.63 -2.47
C GLU A 372 11.89 -43.45 -1.67
N LYS A 373 12.75 -42.47 -1.32
CA LYS A 373 12.33 -41.25 -0.61
C LYS A 373 11.42 -40.37 -1.47
N ALA A 374 11.63 -40.36 -2.79
CA ALA A 374 10.73 -39.68 -3.71
C ALA A 374 9.32 -40.29 -3.69
N LEU A 375 9.23 -41.63 -3.63
CA LEU A 375 7.96 -42.36 -3.52
C LEU A 375 7.29 -42.12 -2.17
N GLU A 376 8.06 -42.14 -1.08
CA GLU A 376 7.58 -41.86 0.28
C GLU A 376 6.97 -40.46 0.37
N SER A 377 7.72 -39.43 -0.03
CA SER A 377 7.25 -38.04 -0.07
C SER A 377 5.97 -37.89 -0.91
N THR A 378 5.88 -38.59 -2.04
CA THR A 378 4.68 -38.58 -2.90
C THR A 378 3.47 -39.22 -2.21
N LYS A 379 3.66 -40.35 -1.53
CA LYS A 379 2.58 -41.03 -0.80
C LYS A 379 2.09 -40.20 0.38
N GLU A 380 3.02 -39.58 1.12
CA GLU A 380 2.68 -38.69 2.22
C GLU A 380 1.91 -37.46 1.74
N ALA A 381 2.34 -36.84 0.63
CA ALA A 381 1.62 -35.72 0.02
C ALA A 381 0.17 -36.12 -0.36
N LYS A 382 -0.02 -37.32 -0.93
CA LYS A 382 -1.35 -37.86 -1.27
C LYS A 382 -2.22 -38.08 -0.03
N ARG A 383 -1.64 -38.57 1.06
CA ARG A 383 -2.34 -38.77 2.33
C ARG A 383 -2.87 -37.44 2.86
N HIS A 384 -2.00 -36.44 3.01
CA HIS A 384 -2.41 -35.11 3.47
C HIS A 384 -3.40 -34.42 2.52
N LEU A 385 -3.29 -34.62 1.21
CA LEU A 385 -4.25 -34.09 0.24
C LEU A 385 -5.67 -34.64 0.44
N ARG A 386 -5.80 -35.88 0.91
CA ARG A 386 -7.10 -36.53 1.20
C ARG A 386 -7.65 -36.13 2.56
N GLU A 387 -6.80 -36.01 3.57
CA GLU A 387 -7.18 -35.75 4.97
C GLU A 387 -7.49 -34.26 5.22
N GLU A 388 -6.83 -33.34 4.51
CA GLU A 388 -6.98 -31.90 4.75
C GLU A 388 -8.34 -31.38 4.25
N SER A 389 -9.22 -31.01 5.17
CA SER A 389 -10.60 -30.58 4.89
C SER A 389 -10.69 -29.18 4.28
N ARG A 390 -9.72 -28.30 4.56
CA ARG A 390 -9.75 -26.87 4.19
C ARG A 390 -9.31 -26.55 2.76
N LEU A 391 -8.97 -27.56 1.96
CA LEU A 391 -8.50 -27.36 0.57
C LEU A 391 -9.67 -27.15 -0.40
N THR A 392 -9.46 -26.27 -1.38
CA THR A 392 -10.39 -26.10 -2.50
C THR A 392 -10.38 -27.33 -3.41
N GLU A 393 -11.54 -27.66 -3.98
CA GLU A 393 -11.69 -28.82 -4.88
C GLU A 393 -10.75 -28.72 -6.09
N HIS A 394 -10.61 -27.52 -6.68
CA HIS A 394 -9.68 -27.27 -7.76
C HIS A 394 -8.22 -27.61 -7.38
N PHE A 395 -7.79 -27.23 -6.17
CA PHE A 395 -6.44 -27.55 -5.69
C PHE A 395 -6.25 -29.05 -5.50
N ARG A 396 -7.25 -29.74 -4.91
CA ARG A 396 -7.23 -31.20 -4.73
C ARG A 396 -7.13 -31.95 -6.05
N LYS A 397 -7.99 -31.63 -7.02
CA LYS A 397 -8.01 -32.29 -8.33
C LYS A 397 -6.66 -32.14 -9.04
N ARG A 398 -6.15 -30.91 -9.13
CA ARG A 398 -4.88 -30.61 -9.81
C ARG A 398 -3.71 -31.37 -9.21
N LEU A 399 -3.59 -31.44 -7.89
CA LEU A 399 -2.48 -32.15 -7.24
C LEU A 399 -2.66 -33.67 -7.22
N SER A 400 -3.88 -34.18 -7.12
CA SER A 400 -4.16 -35.62 -7.17
C SER A 400 -3.64 -36.24 -8.46
N ASP A 401 -3.93 -35.60 -9.60
CA ASP A 401 -3.46 -36.06 -10.92
C ASP A 401 -1.93 -36.02 -11.02
N ASN A 402 -1.31 -34.95 -10.51
CA ASN A 402 0.15 -34.80 -10.49
C ASN A 402 0.82 -35.89 -9.64
N PHE A 403 0.28 -36.16 -8.45
CA PHE A 403 0.85 -37.18 -7.56
C PHE A 403 0.64 -38.60 -8.08
N LEU A 404 -0.51 -38.89 -8.70
CA LEU A 404 -0.75 -40.19 -9.34
C LEU A 404 0.24 -40.44 -10.47
N ARG A 405 0.42 -39.47 -11.37
CA ARG A 405 1.39 -39.56 -12.47
C ARG A 405 2.82 -39.72 -11.95
N ARG A 406 3.19 -38.99 -10.90
CA ARG A 406 4.51 -39.08 -10.28
C ARG A 406 4.74 -40.44 -9.63
N GLU A 407 3.77 -40.97 -8.87
CA GLU A 407 3.88 -42.28 -8.24
C GLU A 407 4.06 -43.39 -9.28
N ILE A 408 3.24 -43.42 -10.34
CA ILE A 408 3.37 -44.39 -11.44
C ILE A 408 4.76 -44.30 -12.07
N ARG A 409 5.24 -43.08 -12.32
CA ARG A 409 6.56 -42.85 -12.91
C ARG A 409 7.71 -43.33 -12.00
N ILE A 410 7.66 -43.03 -10.71
CA ILE A 410 8.70 -43.47 -9.75
C ILE A 410 8.68 -44.99 -9.59
N ARG A 411 7.50 -45.61 -9.50
CA ARG A 411 7.36 -47.08 -9.42
C ARG A 411 7.95 -47.79 -10.64
N ARG A 412 7.72 -47.27 -11.84
CA ARG A 412 8.34 -47.80 -13.07
C ARG A 412 9.86 -47.71 -13.06
N LYS A 413 10.43 -46.70 -12.40
CA LYS A 413 11.89 -46.55 -12.26
C LYS A 413 12.48 -47.49 -11.20
N LEU A 414 11.74 -47.71 -10.10
CA LEU A 414 12.14 -48.62 -9.01
C LEU A 414 12.01 -50.09 -9.41
N PHE A 415 10.94 -50.44 -10.13
CA PHE A 415 10.59 -51.80 -10.50
C PHE A 415 10.37 -51.91 -12.02
N PRO A 416 11.43 -51.79 -12.84
CA PRO A 416 11.32 -51.78 -14.30
C PRO A 416 10.76 -53.08 -14.91
N GLY A 417 10.65 -54.17 -14.12
CA GLY A 417 10.04 -55.45 -14.52
C GLY A 417 8.61 -55.68 -14.04
N GLU A 418 8.08 -54.86 -13.12
CA GLU A 418 6.70 -54.93 -12.64
C GLU A 418 5.81 -53.99 -13.48
N ALA A 419 5.60 -54.33 -14.74
CA ALA A 419 4.53 -53.71 -15.53
C ALA A 419 3.17 -54.19 -15.01
N HIS A 420 2.76 -53.71 -13.83
CA HIS A 420 1.44 -54.04 -13.31
C HIS A 420 0.36 -53.45 -14.21
N GLU A 421 -0.56 -54.34 -14.56
CA GLU A 421 -1.79 -54.11 -15.31
C GLU A 421 -2.45 -52.76 -14.97
N PRO A 422 -3.08 -52.11 -15.97
CA PRO A 422 -3.73 -50.83 -15.74
C PRO A 422 -4.73 -50.99 -14.61
N THR A 423 -4.59 -50.19 -13.55
CA THR A 423 -5.61 -49.92 -12.53
C THR A 423 -6.84 -49.28 -13.20
N LYS A 424 -7.59 -50.09 -13.96
CA LYS A 424 -8.98 -49.91 -14.32
C LYS A 424 -9.78 -50.68 -13.27
N LYS A 425 -10.05 -50.00 -12.15
CA LYS A 425 -11.17 -50.19 -11.22
C LYS A 425 -10.72 -49.76 -9.84
N LEU A 426 -11.10 -48.54 -9.48
CA LEU A 426 -11.68 -48.20 -8.18
C LEU A 426 -12.56 -46.99 -8.50
N VAL A 427 -13.84 -47.30 -8.73
CA VAL A 427 -14.97 -46.36 -8.76
C VAL A 427 -15.18 -45.84 -7.35
#